data_AF-A0A969NE85-F1
#
_entry.id   AF-A0A969NE85-F1
#
_cell.length_a   1.000
_cell.length_b   1.000
_cell.length_c   1.000
_cell.angle_alpha   90.00
_cell.angle_beta   90.00
_cell.angle_gamma   90.00
#
_symmetry.space_group_name_H-M   'P 1'
#
loop_
_entity.id
_entity.type
_entity.pdbx_description
1 polymer ?
#
loop_
_entity_poly.entity_id
_entity_poly.type
_entity_poly.pdbx_seq_one_letter_code
_entity_poly.pdbx_strand_id
1 'polypeptide(L)'
;MEGCDTIHINLSKLDEALATEEIVKVAKQKGIKLISFVSGSTVAEENRWFWMIDNKFKAEQSIINSGIHYLIFRPSWFLSLCH
;
A
#
# COMPACT_ATOMS: atom_id res chain seq x y z
N MET A 1 4.29 13.51 -12.46
CA MET A 1 4.85 13.59 -11.09
C MET A 1 6.10 14.49 -11.07
N GLU A 2 6.08 15.63 -11.76
CA GLU A 2 7.13 16.64 -11.58
C GLU A 2 6.65 17.62 -10.50
N GLY A 3 7.48 17.87 -9.49
CA GLY A 3 7.14 18.73 -8.34
C GLY A 3 6.34 18.05 -7.23
N CYS A 4 6.14 16.73 -7.25
CA CYS A 4 5.51 16.00 -6.14
C CYS A 4 6.59 15.47 -5.19
N ASP A 5 6.51 15.78 -3.90
CA ASP A 5 7.41 15.20 -2.89
C ASP A 5 6.87 13.89 -2.29
N THR A 6 5.58 13.59 -2.50
CA THR A 6 4.88 12.49 -1.81
C THR A 6 3.82 11.85 -2.71
N ILE A 7 3.58 10.55 -2.51
CA ILE A 7 2.50 9.78 -3.14
C ILE A 7 1.58 9.23 -2.05
N HIS A 8 0.27 9.27 -2.26
CA HIS A 8 -0.71 8.53 -1.45
C HIS A 8 -1.41 7.48 -2.30
N ILE A 9 -1.34 6.21 -1.88
CA ILE A 9 -1.88 5.05 -2.57
C ILE A 9 -3.06 4.50 -1.76
N ASN A 10 -4.24 4.52 -2.38
CA ASN A 10 -5.45 3.89 -1.87
C ASN A 10 -6.11 3.11 -3.02
N LEU A 11 -5.94 1.80 -3.01
CA LEU A 11 -6.44 0.90 -4.04
C LEU A 11 -7.35 -0.17 -3.41
N SER A 12 -8.43 -0.53 -4.10
CA SER A 12 -9.44 -1.48 -3.63
C SER A 12 -9.72 -2.60 -4.63
N LYS A 13 -8.82 -2.82 -5.61
CA LYS A 13 -9.02 -3.75 -6.74
C LYS A 13 -8.11 -4.97 -6.66
N LEU A 14 -8.46 -6.00 -7.45
CA LEU A 14 -7.82 -7.32 -7.52
C LEU A 14 -6.30 -7.31 -7.81
N ASP A 15 -5.74 -6.24 -8.37
CA ASP A 15 -4.32 -6.18 -8.78
C ASP A 15 -3.50 -5.13 -8.00
N GLU A 16 -3.87 -4.89 -6.74
CA GLU A 16 -3.26 -3.87 -5.88
C GLU A 16 -1.72 -4.02 -5.73
N ALA A 17 -1.20 -5.24 -5.60
CA ALA A 17 0.24 -5.48 -5.51
C ALA A 17 1.00 -5.05 -6.77
N LEU A 18 0.51 -5.45 -7.95
CA LEU A 18 1.14 -5.11 -9.23
C LEU A 18 1.12 -3.59 -9.46
N ALA A 19 -0.03 -2.96 -9.22
CA ALA A 19 -0.15 -1.52 -9.33
C ALA A 19 0.80 -0.78 -8.37
N THR A 20 0.90 -1.25 -7.12
CA THR A 20 1.79 -0.66 -6.11
C THR A 20 3.26 -0.81 -6.52
N GLU A 21 3.65 -1.95 -7.06
CA GLU A 21 5.01 -2.19 -7.54
C GLU A 21 5.41 -1.23 -8.67
N GLU A 22 4.54 -1.04 -9.65
CA GLU A 22 4.79 -0.08 -10.75
C GLU A 22 4.86 1.37 -10.23
N ILE A 23 3.98 1.74 -9.30
CA ILE A 23 4.03 3.07 -8.65
C ILE A 23 5.36 3.26 -7.92
N VAL A 24 5.82 2.25 -7.18
CA VAL A 24 7.12 2.28 -6.47
C VAL A 24 8.28 2.44 -7.46
N LYS A 25 8.28 1.73 -8.60
CA LYS A 25 9.31 1.86 -9.64
C LYS A 25 9.38 3.29 -10.18
N VAL A 26 8.23 3.87 -10.52
CA VAL A 26 8.16 5.26 -11.00
C VAL A 26 8.57 6.25 -9.90
N ALA A 27 8.17 6.00 -8.65
CA ALA A 27 8.52 6.82 -7.50
C ALA A 27 10.03 6.89 -7.27
N LYS A 28 10.73 5.74 -7.40
CA LYS A 28 12.20 5.69 -7.34
C LYS A 28 12.85 6.52 -8.44
N GLN A 29 12.39 6.37 -9.69
CA GLN A 29 12.94 7.09 -10.83
C GLN A 29 12.75 8.61 -10.73
N LYS A 30 11.65 9.05 -10.09
CA LYS A 30 11.31 10.47 -9.92
C LYS A 30 11.83 11.09 -8.63
N GLY A 31 12.52 10.33 -7.77
CA GLY A 31 13.10 10.86 -6.52
C GLY A 31 12.06 11.24 -5.47
N ILE A 32 10.95 10.51 -5.40
CA ILE A 32 9.90 10.73 -4.40
C ILE A 32 10.43 10.47 -3.00
N LYS A 33 10.09 11.33 -2.05
CA LYS A 33 10.62 11.28 -0.67
C LYS A 33 9.77 10.42 0.25
N LEU A 34 8.46 10.36 0.03
CA LEU A 34 7.52 9.67 0.92
C LEU A 34 6.40 8.94 0.15
N ILE A 35 6.08 7.71 0.56
CA ILE A 35 4.93 6.94 0.08
C ILE A 35 3.98 6.66 1.24
N SER A 36 2.75 7.16 1.15
CA SER A 36 1.65 6.80 2.04
C SER A 36 0.79 5.72 1.39
N PHE A 37 0.44 4.67 2.14
CA PHE A 37 -0.35 3.54 1.64
C PHE A 37 -1.42 3.14 2.66
N VAL A 38 -2.63 2.84 2.17
CA VAL A 38 -3.73 2.34 3.00
C VAL A 38 -3.86 0.83 2.86
N SER A 39 -3.58 0.13 3.95
CA SER A 39 -3.70 -1.33 4.06
C SER A 39 -4.89 -1.71 4.95
N GLY A 40 -4.82 -2.85 5.66
CA GLY A 40 -5.82 -3.29 6.63
C GLY A 40 -5.20 -3.89 7.87
N SER A 41 -5.90 -3.81 9.00
CA SER A 41 -5.45 -4.37 10.29
C SER A 41 -5.19 -5.88 10.23
N THR A 42 -5.86 -6.60 9.33
CA THR A 42 -5.75 -8.06 9.17
C THR A 42 -4.56 -8.51 8.32
N VAL A 43 -3.76 -7.59 7.76
CA VAL A 43 -2.70 -7.88 6.78
C VAL A 43 -1.45 -8.46 7.45
N ALA A 44 -1.52 -9.72 7.86
CA ALA A 44 -0.46 -10.39 8.60
C ALA A 44 0.00 -11.64 7.85
N GLU A 45 1.24 -12.09 8.09
CA GLU A 45 1.83 -13.21 7.37
C GLU A 45 1.02 -14.51 7.57
N GLU A 46 0.50 -14.70 8.78
CA GLU A 46 -0.39 -15.79 9.16
C GLU A 46 -1.74 -15.79 8.42
N ASN A 47 -2.18 -14.64 7.92
CA ASN A 47 -3.50 -14.47 7.28
C ASN A 47 -3.43 -14.50 5.74
N ARG A 48 -2.27 -14.82 5.17
CA ARG A 48 -2.03 -14.83 3.71
C ARG A 48 -2.78 -15.93 2.95
N TRP A 49 -3.48 -16.83 3.64
CA TRP A 49 -4.38 -17.80 3.03
C TRP A 49 -5.53 -17.14 2.26
N PHE A 50 -5.91 -15.91 2.64
CA PHE A 50 -6.92 -15.14 1.94
C PHE A 50 -6.29 -14.23 0.89
N TRP A 51 -6.69 -14.38 -0.37
CA TRP A 51 -6.05 -13.73 -1.52
C TRP A 51 -6.00 -12.19 -1.41
N MET A 52 -7.02 -11.54 -0.84
CA MET A 52 -7.02 -10.09 -0.62
C MET A 52 -5.95 -9.66 0.39
N ILE A 53 -5.73 -10.47 1.42
CA ILE A 53 -4.70 -10.21 2.43
C ILE A 53 -3.31 -10.42 1.85
N ASP A 54 -3.09 -11.50 1.09
CA ASP A 54 -1.80 -11.72 0.43
C ASP A 54 -1.47 -10.61 -0.59
N ASN A 55 -2.47 -10.08 -1.28
CA ASN A 55 -2.28 -8.96 -2.22
C ASN A 55 -1.84 -7.68 -1.50
N LYS A 56 -2.53 -7.31 -0.41
CA LYS A 56 -2.13 -6.16 0.41
C LYS A 56 -0.78 -6.38 1.09
N PHE A 57 -0.49 -7.59 1.55
CA PHE A 57 0.80 -7.94 2.13
C PHE A 57 1.93 -7.76 1.11
N LYS A 58 1.77 -8.25 -0.11
CA LYS A 58 2.74 -8.05 -1.21
C LYS A 58 2.92 -6.56 -1.55
N ALA A 59 1.85 -5.79 -1.56
CA ALA A 59 1.92 -4.33 -1.75
C ALA A 59 2.73 -3.64 -0.63
N GLU A 60 2.47 -3.98 0.64
CA GLU A 60 3.24 -3.47 1.78
C GLU A 60 4.72 -3.81 1.64
N GLN A 61 5.05 -5.07 1.32
CA GLN A 61 6.44 -5.51 1.14
C GLN A 61 7.14 -4.79 0.00
N SER A 62 6.44 -4.52 -1.12
CA SER A 62 7.01 -3.75 -2.24
C SER A 62 7.42 -2.33 -1.80
N ILE A 63 6.58 -1.68 -0.98
CA ILE A 63 6.87 -0.35 -0.43
C ILE A 63 8.01 -0.41 0.60
N ILE A 64 7.98 -1.37 1.53
CA ILE A 64 9.02 -1.53 2.57
C ILE A 64 10.39 -1.79 1.94
N ASN A 65 10.43 -2.70 0.95
CA ASN A 65 11.66 -3.05 0.23
C ASN A 65 12.08 -1.97 -0.79
N SER A 66 11.28 -0.91 -0.96
CA SER A 66 11.63 0.17 -1.89
C SER A 66 12.79 1.02 -1.38
N GLY A 67 12.97 1.14 -0.07
CA GLY A 67 13.92 2.06 0.56
C GLY A 67 13.49 3.54 0.53
N ILE A 68 12.31 3.85 -0.01
CA ILE A 68 11.68 5.18 0.10
C ILE A 68 11.04 5.29 1.49
N HIS A 69 11.06 6.47 2.11
CA HIS A 69 10.32 6.64 3.37
C HIS A 69 8.84 6.33 3.14
N TYR A 70 8.22 5.67 4.11
CA TYR A 70 6.83 5.23 3.95
C TYR A 70 5.99 5.44 5.20
N LEU A 71 4.68 5.53 4.98
CA LEU A 71 3.64 5.52 5.99
C LEU A 71 2.57 4.52 5.55
N ILE A 72 2.55 3.34 6.18
CA ILE A 72 1.50 2.34 5.96
C ILE A 72 0.43 2.51 7.04
N PHE A 73 -0.74 2.99 6.65
CA PHE A 73 -1.89 3.12 7.53
C PHE A 73 -2.70 1.83 7.50
N ARG A 74 -2.88 1.18 8.66
CA ARG A 74 -3.56 -0.11 8.81
C ARG A 74 -4.86 0.05 9.60
N PRO A 75 -5.91 0.64 9.01
CA PRO A 75 -7.19 0.80 9.68
C PRO A 75 -7.82 -0.57 9.99
N SER A 76 -8.52 -0.65 11.12
CA SER A 76 -9.46 -1.75 11.38
C SER A 76 -10.75 -1.55 10.60
N TRP A 77 -11.62 -2.57 10.61
CA TRP A 77 -12.94 -2.50 10.00
C TRP A 77 -13.66 -1.21 10.38
N PHE A 78 -14.11 -0.49 9.35
CA PHE A 78 -14.92 0.70 9.55
C PHE A 78 -16.30 0.26 10.05
N LEU A 79 -16.57 0.46 11.34
CA LEU A 79 -17.89 0.22 11.91
C LEU A 79 -18.80 1.38 11.48
N SER A 80 -19.48 1.27 10.35
CA SER A 80 -20.65 2.11 10.09
C SER A 80 -21.79 1.55 10.94
N LEU A 81 -22.03 2.14 12.11
CA LEU A 81 -23.28 1.93 12.84
C LEU A 81 -24.42 2.33 11.91
N CYS A 82 -25.17 1.34 11.40
CA CYS A 82 -26.40 1.57 10.67
C CYS A 82 -27.35 2.41 11.54
N HIS A 83 -27.82 3.53 10.99
CA HIS A 83 -28.92 4.32 11.54
C HIS A 83 -30.22 3.89 10.86
#